data_AF-A0A2V2WD01-F1
#
_entry.id   AF-A0A2V2WD01-F1
#
_cell.length_a   1.000
_cell.length_b   1.000
_cell.length_c   1.000
_cell.angle_alpha   90.00
_cell.angle_beta   90.00
_cell.angle_gamma   90.00
#
_symmetry.space_group_name_H-M   'P 1'
#
loop_
_entity.id
_entity.type
_entity.pdbx_description
1 polymer ?
#
loop_
_entity_poly.entity_id
_entity_poly.type
_entity_poly.pdbx_seq_one_letter_code
_entity_poly.pdbx_strand_id
1 'polypeptide(L)'
;MGTRRAVPFPSALLRQGARKLTEDSSRRRAIAEGSGNDRGRFFCKNRRIDNTLLVVEEKPTGLRRRWIAWPRDRNRHDAYEADAPLLHISHYLPPVMAEAASCLDLKASFLQVPLPRETRHLFRCRVEDGTLVEPTRLPMGYKAGPEILQIIITSAIAGVTTVVRPLWAAPPLVRVDVWIGNIRIAGSIGDVTRWEAQVLRNADGRRATIGEDRESGAAQYTFLGVQFDHTHRAVSLSEKFVRSVRAMPALNSLTIAEMEVVASRFLYAAAILGTCLCVYCFLIKAVQRRLSVLDRGIVQETSPTKIPPAAVGLGERLRHIIEDTTVSE
;
A
#
# COMPACT_ATOMS: atom_id res chain seq x y z
N MET A 1 -0.56 -16.76 -32.54
CA MET A 1 -0.07 -17.27 -31.24
C MET A 1 1.40 -16.94 -31.10
N GLY A 2 1.74 -15.82 -30.47
CA GLY A 2 3.13 -15.47 -30.16
C GLY A 2 3.38 -15.65 -28.68
N THR A 3 4.15 -16.66 -28.30
CA THR A 3 4.63 -16.88 -26.94
C THR A 3 5.62 -15.77 -26.58
N ARG A 4 5.11 -14.65 -26.04
CA ARG A 4 5.94 -13.65 -25.37
C ARG A 4 6.51 -14.28 -24.11
N ARG A 5 7.70 -14.87 -24.21
CA ARG A 5 8.45 -15.43 -23.07
C ARG A 5 8.72 -14.31 -22.05
N ALA A 6 8.36 -14.59 -20.80
CA ALA A 6 8.69 -13.74 -19.68
C ALA A 6 10.22 -13.66 -19.48
N VAL A 7 10.71 -12.48 -19.10
CA VAL A 7 12.13 -12.23 -18.80
C VAL A 7 12.56 -13.07 -17.57
N PRO A 8 13.72 -13.77 -17.60
CA PRO A 8 14.18 -14.59 -16.48
C PRO A 8 14.43 -13.77 -15.19
N PHE A 9 14.02 -14.34 -14.04
CA PHE A 9 14.05 -13.74 -12.70
C PHE A 9 15.39 -13.08 -12.26
N PRO A 10 16.58 -13.62 -12.56
CA PRO A 10 17.85 -13.00 -12.15
C PRO A 10 18.08 -11.61 -12.76
N SER A 11 17.51 -11.36 -13.95
CA SER A 11 17.69 -10.10 -14.68
C SER A 11 16.73 -8.99 -14.23
N ALA A 12 15.58 -9.34 -13.64
CA ALA A 12 14.60 -8.38 -13.14
C ALA A 12 15.03 -7.73 -11.82
N LEU A 13 15.64 -8.50 -10.92
CA LEU A 13 16.17 -8.03 -9.63
C LEU A 13 17.36 -7.07 -9.78
N LEU A 14 18.28 -7.39 -10.69
CA LEU A 14 19.39 -6.50 -11.04
C LEU A 14 18.89 -5.17 -11.62
N ARG A 15 17.88 -5.22 -12.51
CA ARG A 15 17.24 -4.02 -13.08
C ARG A 15 16.45 -3.20 -12.05
N GLN A 16 16.06 -3.79 -10.92
CA GLN A 16 15.31 -3.14 -9.85
C GLN A 16 16.18 -2.70 -8.66
N GLY A 17 17.50 -2.67 -8.85
CA GLY A 17 18.42 -2.10 -7.86
C GLY A 17 18.92 -3.09 -6.82
N ALA A 18 19.11 -4.36 -7.17
CA ALA A 18 19.87 -5.31 -6.36
C ALA A 18 21.31 -5.48 -6.88
N ARG A 19 22.26 -5.66 -5.96
CA ARG A 19 23.67 -5.94 -6.27
C ARG A 19 23.97 -7.42 -6.00
N LYS A 20 24.64 -8.10 -6.94
CA LYS A 20 25.21 -9.44 -6.71
C LYS A 20 26.39 -9.35 -5.74
N LEU A 21 26.44 -10.28 -4.78
CA LEU A 21 27.60 -10.45 -3.92
C LEU A 21 28.44 -11.62 -4.45
N THR A 22 29.75 -11.41 -4.63
CA THR A 22 30.72 -12.48 -4.91
C THR A 22 31.14 -13.16 -3.61
N GLU A 23 31.54 -14.44 -3.67
CA GLU A 23 31.93 -15.23 -2.48
C GLU A 23 33.01 -14.54 -1.61
N ASP A 24 33.97 -13.85 -2.23
CA ASP A 24 35.04 -13.14 -1.52
C ASP A 24 34.52 -11.93 -0.71
N SER A 25 33.55 -11.20 -1.26
CA SER A 25 32.87 -10.10 -0.53
C SER A 25 31.98 -10.58 0.61
N SER A 26 31.56 -11.84 0.56
CA SER A 26 30.77 -12.50 1.61
C SER A 26 31.64 -12.92 2.80
N ARG A 27 32.90 -13.31 2.54
CA ARG A 27 33.88 -13.70 3.58
C ARG A 27 34.56 -12.52 4.26
N ARG A 28 34.95 -11.47 3.52
CA ARG A 28 35.67 -10.32 4.11
C ARG A 28 34.88 -9.54 5.16
N ARG A 29 33.54 -9.50 5.06
CA ARG A 29 32.68 -8.86 6.08
C ARG A 29 32.46 -9.74 7.32
N ALA A 30 32.41 -11.07 7.15
CA ALA A 30 32.32 -11.99 8.28
C ALA A 30 33.58 -11.96 9.18
N ILE A 31 34.74 -11.60 8.61
CA ILE A 31 36.00 -11.47 9.36
C ILE A 31 36.09 -10.12 10.09
N ALA A 32 35.53 -9.04 9.52
CA ALA A 32 35.49 -7.73 10.18
C ALA A 32 34.55 -7.69 11.40
N GLU A 33 33.59 -8.60 11.48
CA GLU A 33 32.70 -8.81 12.66
C GLU A 33 33.36 -9.67 13.77
N GLY A 34 34.64 -10.02 13.63
CA GLY A 34 35.38 -10.90 14.55
C GLY A 34 36.28 -10.20 15.59
N SER A 35 36.15 -8.89 15.80
CA SER A 35 36.97 -8.15 16.78
C SER A 35 36.14 -7.13 17.55
N GLY A 36 35.27 -7.61 18.43
CA GLY A 36 34.49 -6.80 19.35
C GLY A 36 33.77 -7.71 20.31
N ASN A 37 34.27 -7.77 21.54
CA ASN A 37 33.83 -8.69 22.58
C ASN A 37 32.42 -8.30 23.06
N ASP A 38 31.36 -8.86 22.46
CA ASP A 38 30.02 -8.84 23.05
C ASP A 38 29.26 -10.15 22.81
N ARG A 39 28.75 -10.68 23.92
CA ARG A 39 28.08 -11.98 24.03
C ARG A 39 26.67 -11.88 23.46
N GLY A 40 26.52 -12.29 22.21
CA GLY A 40 25.20 -12.42 21.56
C GLY A 40 25.34 -13.14 20.21
N ARG A 41 25.79 -14.40 20.25
CA ARG A 41 26.17 -15.17 19.06
C ARG A 41 24.94 -15.62 18.25
N PHE A 42 24.38 -14.76 17.39
CA PHE A 42 23.41 -15.17 16.38
C PHE A 42 24.12 -15.72 15.13
N PHE A 43 24.58 -16.97 15.21
CA PHE A 43 24.90 -17.74 14.02
C PHE A 43 23.59 -18.19 13.36
N CYS A 44 23.12 -17.46 12.35
CA CYS A 44 22.07 -17.97 11.45
C CYS A 44 22.66 -19.06 10.55
N LYS A 45 22.77 -20.28 11.06
CA LYS A 45 23.01 -21.50 10.26
C LYS A 45 21.88 -21.63 9.23
N ASN A 46 22.22 -21.56 7.94
CA ASN A 46 21.53 -22.16 6.79
C ASN A 46 19.99 -22.33 6.91
N ARG A 47 19.25 -21.24 7.11
CA ARG A 47 17.87 -21.18 6.61
C ARG A 47 17.91 -20.71 5.17
N ARG A 48 17.14 -21.35 4.28
CA ARG A 48 16.77 -20.73 3.00
C ARG A 48 16.19 -19.35 3.32
N ILE A 49 16.90 -18.30 2.91
CA ILE A 49 16.42 -16.92 3.05
C ILE A 49 15.55 -16.66 1.83
N ASP A 50 14.39 -17.29 1.80
CA ASP A 50 13.37 -17.12 0.76
C ASP A 50 12.56 -15.85 1.09
N ASN A 51 13.22 -14.69 1.00
CA ASN A 51 12.63 -13.37 1.29
C ASN A 51 12.07 -12.71 0.03
N THR A 52 11.51 -13.48 -0.91
CA THR A 52 11.04 -12.96 -2.19
C THR A 52 9.71 -13.55 -2.61
N LEU A 53 8.79 -12.70 -3.07
CA LEU A 53 7.55 -13.08 -3.72
C LEU A 53 7.50 -12.51 -5.14
N LEU A 54 6.75 -13.17 -5.99
CA LEU A 54 6.51 -12.77 -7.37
C LEU A 54 5.01 -12.54 -7.52
N VAL A 55 4.63 -11.28 -7.75
CA VAL A 55 3.22 -10.89 -7.90
C VAL A 55 2.93 -10.68 -9.37
N VAL A 56 1.78 -11.18 -9.81
CA VAL A 56 1.22 -10.88 -11.13
C VAL A 56 0.16 -9.81 -10.95
N GLU A 57 0.42 -8.64 -11.50
CA GLU A 57 -0.51 -7.52 -11.54
C GLU A 57 -1.23 -7.50 -12.88
N GLU A 58 -2.52 -7.21 -12.87
CA GLU A 58 -3.28 -6.88 -14.06
C GLU A 58 -3.19 -5.37 -14.32
N LYS A 59 -2.80 -5.00 -15.54
CA LYS A 59 -2.82 -3.62 -16.04
C LYS A 59 -3.71 -3.54 -17.29
N PRO A 60 -4.18 -2.33 -17.67
CA PRO A 60 -4.85 -2.13 -18.96
C PRO A 60 -4.03 -2.64 -20.16
N THR A 61 -2.70 -2.59 -20.04
CA THR A 61 -1.74 -3.07 -21.06
C THR A 61 -1.41 -4.57 -20.96
N GLY A 62 -2.09 -5.34 -20.09
CA GLY A 62 -1.89 -6.77 -19.86
C GLY A 62 -1.26 -7.13 -18.50
N LEU A 63 -0.87 -8.40 -18.33
CA LEU A 63 -0.30 -8.91 -17.09
C LEU A 63 1.16 -8.46 -16.90
N ARG A 64 1.47 -7.90 -15.75
CA ARG A 64 2.82 -7.48 -15.34
C ARG A 64 3.28 -8.29 -14.14
N ARG A 65 4.43 -8.96 -14.26
CA ARG A 65 5.10 -9.56 -13.11
C ARG A 65 5.92 -8.51 -12.35
N ARG A 66 5.80 -8.47 -11.03
CA ARG A 66 6.66 -7.69 -10.14
C ARG A 66 7.29 -8.58 -9.09
N TRP A 67 8.55 -8.31 -8.83
CA TRP A 67 9.22 -8.83 -7.66
C TRP A 67 8.83 -7.98 -6.45
N ILE A 68 8.55 -8.64 -5.33
CA ILE A 68 8.31 -8.00 -4.04
C ILE A 68 9.22 -8.68 -3.03
N ALA A 69 9.92 -7.88 -2.23
CA ALA A 69 10.64 -8.44 -1.10
C ALA A 69 9.63 -8.92 -0.05
N TRP A 70 9.89 -10.06 0.56
CA TRP A 70 9.12 -10.53 1.69
C TRP A 70 10.03 -10.59 2.92
N PRO A 71 10.41 -9.44 3.49
CA PRO A 71 11.32 -9.38 4.63
C PRO A 71 10.58 -9.75 5.93
N ARG A 72 9.83 -10.87 5.94
CA ARG A 72 8.95 -11.27 7.06
C ARG A 72 9.72 -11.42 8.36
N ASP A 73 10.86 -12.12 8.31
CA ASP A 73 11.70 -12.31 9.47
C ASP A 73 12.26 -10.97 9.93
N ARG A 74 12.70 -10.09 9.02
CA ARG A 74 13.16 -8.76 9.38
C ARG A 74 12.05 -7.94 10.04
N ASN A 75 10.85 -7.90 9.45
CA ASN A 75 9.70 -7.18 10.01
C ASN A 75 9.33 -7.68 11.40
N ARG A 76 9.48 -8.99 11.66
CA ARG A 76 9.21 -9.60 12.98
C ARG A 76 10.23 -9.18 14.04
N HIS A 77 11.51 -9.06 13.69
CA HIS A 77 12.58 -8.77 14.65
C HIS A 77 12.92 -7.27 14.74
N ASP A 78 12.41 -6.45 13.86
CA ASP A 78 12.62 -5.00 13.91
C ASP A 78 11.79 -4.41 15.06
N ALA A 79 12.45 -3.77 16.01
CA ALA A 79 11.79 -3.18 17.18
C ALA A 79 11.01 -1.90 16.84
N TYR A 80 11.29 -1.30 15.69
CA TYR A 80 10.59 -0.10 15.25
C TYR A 80 9.21 -0.46 14.69
N GLU A 81 8.16 0.15 15.22
CA GLU A 81 6.83 0.12 14.61
C GLU A 81 6.60 1.40 13.82
N ALA A 82 6.11 1.23 12.60
CA ALA A 82 5.92 2.34 11.68
C ALA A 82 4.78 3.24 12.16
N ASP A 83 5.05 4.53 12.28
CA ASP A 83 4.06 5.55 12.60
C ASP A 83 3.86 6.47 11.40
N ALA A 84 3.08 5.98 10.43
CA ALA A 84 2.63 6.81 9.32
C ALA A 84 1.26 7.41 9.69
N PRO A 85 1.07 8.74 9.64
CA PRO A 85 -0.20 9.39 9.95
C PRO A 85 -1.22 9.19 8.80
N LEU A 86 -1.59 7.93 8.55
CA LEU A 86 -2.61 7.52 7.59
C LEU A 86 -3.96 7.57 8.29
N LEU A 87 -4.76 8.57 7.95
CA LEU A 87 -6.03 8.81 8.63
C LEU A 87 -7.14 7.90 8.12
N HIS A 88 -8.25 7.85 8.84
CA HIS A 88 -9.45 7.19 8.35
C HIS A 88 -9.98 7.86 7.07
N ILE A 89 -10.61 7.09 6.18
CA ILE A 89 -11.04 7.56 4.84
C ILE A 89 -11.93 8.81 4.89
N SER A 90 -12.74 8.97 5.94
CA SER A 90 -13.59 10.14 6.16
C SER A 90 -12.82 11.46 6.16
N HIS A 91 -11.54 11.47 6.57
CA HIS A 91 -10.70 12.67 6.51
C HIS A 91 -10.36 13.08 5.09
N TYR A 92 -10.41 12.16 4.12
CA TYR A 92 -10.08 12.39 2.72
C TYR A 92 -11.33 12.64 1.84
N LEU A 93 -12.54 12.66 2.38
CA LEU A 93 -13.75 12.95 1.60
C LEU A 93 -14.06 14.44 1.39
N PRO A 94 -13.79 15.37 2.34
CA PRO A 94 -14.20 16.77 2.20
C PRO A 94 -13.72 17.51 0.93
N PRO A 95 -12.57 17.18 0.31
CA PRO A 95 -12.15 17.79 -0.95
C PRO A 95 -13.14 17.72 -2.10
N VAL A 96 -14.15 16.84 -2.07
CA VAL A 96 -15.23 16.79 -3.06
C VAL A 96 -15.98 18.13 -3.22
N MET A 97 -15.93 18.98 -2.19
CA MET A 97 -16.55 20.30 -2.20
C MET A 97 -15.74 21.37 -2.96
N ALA A 98 -14.50 21.07 -3.35
CA ALA A 98 -13.66 21.97 -4.14
C ALA A 98 -14.10 21.98 -5.62
N GLU A 99 -13.54 22.90 -6.42
CA GLU A 99 -13.84 23.01 -7.85
C GLU A 99 -13.26 21.84 -8.65
N ALA A 100 -12.01 21.48 -8.37
CA ALA A 100 -11.30 20.39 -9.05
C ALA A 100 -10.19 19.81 -8.16
N ALA A 101 -9.59 18.70 -8.61
CA ALA A 101 -8.35 18.22 -8.03
C ALA A 101 -7.37 17.65 -9.06
N SER A 102 -6.08 17.68 -8.72
CA SER A 102 -5.05 16.91 -9.40
C SER A 102 -4.62 15.73 -8.53
N CYS A 103 -4.54 14.54 -9.13
CA CYS A 103 -4.04 13.32 -8.50
C CYS A 103 -2.74 12.88 -9.16
N LEU A 104 -1.70 12.68 -8.35
CA LEU A 104 -0.38 12.25 -8.80
C LEU A 104 0.06 11.03 -8.00
N ASP A 105 0.74 10.09 -8.64
CA ASP A 105 1.40 8.97 -7.97
C ASP A 105 2.92 9.01 -8.19
N LEU A 106 3.70 8.49 -7.25
CA LEU A 106 5.13 8.28 -7.44
C LEU A 106 5.38 6.92 -8.10
N LYS A 107 5.97 6.94 -9.30
CA LYS A 107 6.27 5.74 -10.09
C LYS A 107 7.23 4.83 -9.35
N ALA A 108 6.77 3.64 -8.95
CA ALA A 108 7.57 2.69 -8.17
C ALA A 108 8.23 3.34 -6.93
N SER A 109 7.45 4.16 -6.20
CA SER A 109 7.84 4.98 -5.04
C SER A 109 8.94 4.38 -4.16
N PHE A 110 8.79 3.15 -3.66
CA PHE A 110 9.78 2.48 -2.81
C PHE A 110 11.18 2.39 -3.45
N LEU A 111 11.25 2.08 -4.76
CA LEU A 111 12.52 1.92 -5.46
C LEU A 111 13.24 3.25 -5.70
N GLN A 112 12.57 4.38 -5.52
CA GLN A 112 13.19 5.70 -5.62
C GLN A 112 14.04 6.01 -4.38
N VAL A 113 13.79 5.34 -3.24
CA VAL A 113 14.49 5.55 -1.97
C VAL A 113 15.78 4.71 -1.93
N PRO A 114 16.98 5.31 -1.85
CA PRO A 114 18.21 4.56 -1.63
C PRO A 114 18.29 4.02 -0.20
N LEU A 115 18.82 2.79 -0.06
CA LEU A 115 19.19 2.26 1.26
C LEU A 115 20.63 2.67 1.62
N PRO A 116 20.86 3.13 2.87
CA PRO A 116 22.21 3.29 3.43
C PRO A 116 23.03 2.01 3.28
N ARG A 117 24.31 2.09 2.90
CA ARG A 117 25.14 0.92 2.58
C ARG A 117 25.28 -0.04 3.76
N GLU A 118 25.18 0.51 4.96
CA GLU A 118 25.33 -0.13 6.25
C GLU A 118 24.12 -1.01 6.54
N THR A 119 22.93 -0.68 6.04
CA THR A 119 21.68 -1.40 6.36
C THR A 119 21.23 -2.39 5.28
N ARG A 120 21.82 -2.34 4.08
CA ARG A 120 21.43 -3.21 2.95
C ARG A 120 21.52 -4.70 3.24
N HIS A 121 22.47 -5.09 4.10
CA HIS A 121 22.69 -6.49 4.44
C HIS A 121 21.48 -7.13 5.14
N LEU A 122 20.62 -6.32 5.78
CA LEU A 122 19.40 -6.75 6.45
C LEU A 122 18.33 -7.30 5.48
N PHE A 123 18.44 -6.98 4.19
CA PHE A 123 17.46 -7.34 3.17
C PHE A 123 18.00 -8.33 2.14
N ARG A 124 19.14 -8.96 2.40
CA ARG A 124 19.72 -9.95 1.49
C ARG A 124 18.76 -11.11 1.27
N CYS A 125 18.73 -11.61 0.04
CA CYS A 125 17.98 -12.79 -0.33
C CYS A 125 18.73 -13.61 -1.38
N ARG A 126 18.37 -14.88 -1.53
CA ARG A 126 18.85 -15.71 -2.64
C ARG A 126 17.83 -15.70 -3.76
N VAL A 127 18.32 -15.62 -5.00
CA VAL A 127 17.48 -15.80 -6.19
C VAL A 127 17.47 -17.27 -6.60
N GLU A 128 16.63 -17.62 -7.58
CA GLU A 128 16.36 -19.01 -8.00
C GLU A 128 17.63 -19.84 -8.33
N ASP A 129 18.67 -19.20 -8.89
CA ASP A 129 19.95 -19.85 -9.21
C ASP A 129 20.92 -19.98 -8.00
N GLY A 130 20.46 -19.62 -6.79
CA GLY A 130 21.24 -19.64 -5.56
C GLY A 130 22.09 -18.39 -5.31
N THR A 131 22.16 -17.45 -6.26
CA THR A 131 22.96 -16.22 -6.12
C THR A 131 22.44 -15.36 -4.97
N LEU A 132 23.33 -14.96 -4.07
CA LEU A 132 23.03 -13.99 -3.02
C LEU A 132 23.01 -12.58 -3.59
N VAL A 133 21.89 -11.89 -3.39
CA VAL A 133 21.70 -10.51 -3.83
C VAL A 133 21.40 -9.60 -2.65
N GLU A 134 21.83 -8.35 -2.75
CA GLU A 134 21.67 -7.32 -1.75
C GLU A 134 20.91 -6.13 -2.35
N PRO A 135 19.68 -5.83 -1.89
CA PRO A 135 18.92 -4.65 -2.33
C PRO A 135 19.65 -3.35 -2.01
N THR A 136 19.66 -2.42 -2.97
CA THR A 136 20.25 -1.08 -2.82
C THR A 136 19.19 0.02 -2.68
N ARG A 137 17.93 -0.34 -2.90
CA ARG A 137 16.74 0.52 -2.77
C ARG A 137 15.77 -0.09 -1.76
N LEU A 138 14.91 0.74 -1.20
CA LEU A 138 13.95 0.34 -0.16
C LEU A 138 13.05 -0.80 -0.69
N PRO A 139 13.08 -1.99 -0.07
CA PRO A 139 12.27 -3.11 -0.52
C PRO A 139 10.78 -2.87 -0.26
N MET A 140 9.97 -3.14 -1.29
CA MET A 140 8.52 -3.29 -1.11
C MET A 140 8.27 -4.45 -0.14
N GLY A 141 7.49 -4.23 0.92
CA GLY A 141 7.21 -5.22 1.96
C GLY A 141 7.93 -4.98 3.29
N TYR A 142 8.85 -4.02 3.38
CA TYR A 142 9.41 -3.59 4.66
C TYR A 142 8.39 -2.77 5.47
N LYS A 143 8.17 -3.11 6.74
CA LYS A 143 7.09 -2.52 7.54
C LYS A 143 7.20 -1.01 7.77
N ALA A 144 8.42 -0.46 7.90
CA ALA A 144 8.62 1.00 8.01
C ALA A 144 8.65 1.72 6.66
N GLY A 145 8.58 0.98 5.55
CA GLY A 145 8.63 1.56 4.21
C GLY A 145 7.52 2.57 3.91
N PRO A 146 6.24 2.29 4.24
CA PRO A 146 5.14 3.24 4.04
C PRO A 146 5.34 4.58 4.75
N GLU A 147 5.86 4.57 5.99
CA GLU A 147 6.15 5.79 6.75
C GLU A 147 7.27 6.61 6.09
N ILE A 148 8.36 5.95 5.72
CA ILE A 148 9.49 6.57 5.01
C ILE A 148 8.97 7.26 3.74
N LEU A 149 8.09 6.60 2.98
CA LEU A 149 7.48 7.20 1.79
C LEU A 149 6.53 8.35 2.11
N GLN A 150 5.65 8.16 3.10
CA GLN A 150 4.68 9.17 3.52
C GLN A 150 5.38 10.48 3.87
N ILE A 151 6.38 10.43 4.76
CA ILE A 151 7.02 11.61 5.32
C ILE A 151 8.07 12.17 4.35
N ILE A 152 9.06 11.36 3.97
CA ILE A 152 10.31 11.87 3.39
C ILE A 152 10.11 12.24 1.92
N ILE A 153 9.41 11.41 1.18
CA ILE A 153 9.31 11.59 -0.27
C ILE A 153 8.03 12.34 -0.59
N THR A 154 6.88 11.78 -0.21
CA THR A 154 5.61 12.25 -0.77
C THR A 154 5.14 13.53 -0.10
N SER A 155 5.17 13.63 1.23
CA SER A 155 4.77 14.86 1.93
C SER A 155 5.72 16.03 1.68
N ALA A 156 7.03 15.77 1.58
CA ALA A 156 8.00 16.80 1.26
C ALA A 156 7.87 17.29 -0.20
N ILE A 157 7.66 16.39 -1.17
CA ILE A 157 7.43 16.75 -2.58
C ILE A 157 6.11 17.51 -2.74
N ALA A 158 5.05 17.06 -2.04
CA ALA A 158 3.73 17.68 -2.10
C ALA A 158 3.64 19.02 -1.36
N GLY A 159 4.63 19.33 -0.52
CA GLY A 159 4.68 20.57 0.27
C GLY A 159 3.69 20.61 1.43
N VAL A 160 3.51 19.48 2.13
CA VAL A 160 2.60 19.39 3.29
C VAL A 160 3.11 20.27 4.42
N THR A 161 2.25 21.16 4.92
CA THR A 161 2.57 22.22 5.89
C THR A 161 3.16 21.74 7.21
N THR A 162 2.85 20.51 7.64
CA THR A 162 3.41 19.91 8.86
C THR A 162 4.81 19.32 8.67
N VAL A 163 5.24 19.09 7.42
CA VAL A 163 6.50 18.44 7.08
C VAL A 163 7.53 19.44 6.54
N VAL A 164 7.09 20.42 5.74
CA VAL A 164 7.99 21.40 5.12
C VAL A 164 7.92 22.77 5.80
N ARG A 165 8.98 23.57 5.64
CA ARG A 165 9.01 24.95 6.15
C ARG A 165 7.96 25.82 5.41
N PRO A 166 7.44 26.88 6.04
CA PRO A 166 6.38 27.72 5.47
C PRO A 166 6.64 28.23 4.04
N LEU A 167 7.90 28.55 3.70
CA LEU A 167 8.30 29.01 2.37
C LEU A 167 8.05 27.97 1.25
N TRP A 168 8.04 26.69 1.59
CA TRP A 168 7.89 25.57 0.65
C TRP A 168 6.53 24.87 0.78
N ALA A 169 5.69 25.36 1.70
CA ALA A 169 4.42 24.74 2.02
C ALA A 169 3.33 25.16 1.02
N ALA A 170 2.36 24.26 0.84
CA ALA A 170 1.17 24.56 0.05
C ALA A 170 0.45 25.79 0.59
N PRO A 171 -0.04 26.69 -0.29
CA PRO A 171 -0.81 27.84 0.15
C PRO A 171 -2.09 27.37 0.84
N PRO A 172 -2.64 28.13 1.82
CA PRO A 172 -3.85 27.74 2.55
C PRO A 172 -5.10 27.51 1.68
N LEU A 173 -5.10 28.05 0.46
CA LEU A 173 -6.18 27.91 -0.52
C LEU A 173 -6.21 26.53 -1.19
N VAL A 174 -5.12 25.76 -1.08
CA VAL A 174 -4.99 24.43 -1.66
C VAL A 174 -4.94 23.40 -0.55
N ARG A 175 -5.79 22.38 -0.68
CA ARG A 175 -5.74 21.22 0.19
C ARG A 175 -4.87 20.13 -0.44
N VAL A 176 -3.82 19.75 0.26
CA VAL A 176 -2.92 18.66 -0.14
C VAL A 176 -3.16 17.46 0.77
N ASP A 177 -3.55 16.34 0.18
CA ASP A 177 -3.65 15.06 0.88
C ASP A 177 -2.61 14.10 0.31
N VAL A 178 -1.93 13.37 1.21
CA VAL A 178 -0.89 12.41 0.85
C VAL A 178 -1.21 11.05 1.46
N TRP A 179 -1.09 10.01 0.65
CA TRP A 179 -1.24 8.61 1.07
C TRP A 179 -0.15 7.73 0.45
N ILE A 180 0.88 7.46 1.24
CA ILE A 180 2.09 6.69 0.91
C ILE A 180 2.78 7.26 -0.33
N GLY A 181 2.37 6.83 -1.52
CA GLY A 181 2.91 7.28 -2.81
C GLY A 181 1.94 8.12 -3.64
N ASN A 182 0.71 8.33 -3.17
CA ASN A 182 -0.32 9.10 -3.86
C ASN A 182 -0.43 10.51 -3.27
N ILE A 183 -0.63 11.49 -4.12
CA ILE A 183 -0.81 12.91 -3.78
C ILE A 183 -2.13 13.34 -4.42
N ARG A 184 -2.96 14.04 -3.65
CA ARG A 184 -4.10 14.79 -4.18
C ARG A 184 -3.98 16.26 -3.81
N ILE A 185 -4.25 17.12 -4.77
CA ILE A 185 -4.23 18.58 -4.66
C ILE A 185 -5.62 19.06 -5.03
N ALA A 186 -6.40 19.60 -4.09
CA ALA A 186 -7.76 20.05 -4.33
C ALA A 186 -7.93 21.54 -3.99
N GLY A 187 -8.73 22.24 -4.78
CA GLY A 187 -8.93 23.69 -4.64
C GLY A 187 -9.63 24.28 -5.87
N SER A 188 -9.40 25.58 -6.12
CA SER A 188 -9.77 26.20 -7.39
C SER A 188 -8.93 25.60 -8.53
N ILE A 189 -9.47 25.57 -9.76
CA ILE A 189 -8.75 25.02 -10.92
C ILE A 189 -7.38 25.71 -11.10
N GLY A 190 -7.34 27.04 -10.93
CA GLY A 190 -6.13 27.85 -11.06
C GLY A 190 -5.08 27.54 -9.98
N ASP A 191 -5.50 27.40 -8.72
CA ASP A 191 -4.58 27.10 -7.62
C ASP A 191 -4.08 25.65 -7.68
N VAL A 192 -4.95 24.71 -8.06
CA VAL A 192 -4.61 23.30 -8.28
C VAL A 192 -3.55 23.17 -9.38
N THR A 193 -3.77 23.78 -10.55
CA THR A 193 -2.78 23.74 -11.64
C THR A 193 -1.44 24.35 -11.25
N ARG A 194 -1.45 25.48 -10.53
CA ARG A 194 -0.22 26.14 -10.06
C ARG A 194 0.54 25.26 -9.07
N TRP A 195 -0.17 24.66 -8.10
CA TRP A 195 0.46 23.82 -7.10
C TRP A 195 0.92 22.48 -7.66
N GLU A 196 0.16 21.88 -8.57
CA GLU A 196 0.58 20.69 -9.33
C GLU A 196 1.92 20.95 -10.04
N ALA A 197 2.05 22.08 -10.75
CA ALA A 197 3.31 22.45 -11.38
C ALA A 197 4.46 22.61 -10.36
N GLN A 198 4.19 23.11 -9.15
CA GLN A 198 5.18 23.17 -8.08
C GLN A 198 5.57 21.77 -7.57
N VAL A 199 4.62 20.86 -7.39
CA VAL A 199 4.87 19.47 -7.00
C VAL A 199 5.72 18.76 -8.06
N LEU A 200 5.45 18.96 -9.34
CA LEU A 200 6.26 18.43 -10.43
C LEU A 200 7.70 18.98 -10.41
N ARG A 201 7.87 20.29 -10.17
CA ARG A 201 9.20 20.90 -9.99
C ARG A 201 9.94 20.34 -8.78
N ASN A 202 9.23 20.15 -7.66
CA ASN A 202 9.80 19.56 -6.45
C ASN A 202 10.29 18.13 -6.70
N ALA A 203 9.48 17.33 -7.40
CA ALA A 203 9.84 15.97 -7.78
C ALA A 203 11.08 15.95 -8.68
N ASP A 204 11.11 16.76 -9.75
CA ASP A 204 12.24 16.85 -10.67
C ASP A 204 13.54 17.27 -9.97
N GLY A 205 13.48 18.31 -9.13
CA GLY A 205 14.63 18.76 -8.33
C GLY A 205 15.17 17.70 -7.37
N ARG A 206 14.37 16.68 -7.02
CA ARG A 206 14.74 15.56 -6.14
C ARG A 206 14.97 14.27 -6.93
N ARG A 207 14.96 14.34 -8.27
CA ARG A 207 15.06 13.20 -9.19
C ARG A 207 14.02 12.11 -8.88
N ALA A 208 12.85 12.54 -8.39
CA ALA A 208 11.72 11.69 -8.15
C ALA A 208 10.83 11.64 -9.40
N THR A 209 10.38 10.45 -9.75
CA THR A 209 9.56 10.21 -10.95
C THR A 209 8.09 10.10 -10.56
N ILE A 210 7.27 10.96 -11.15
CA ILE A 210 5.81 10.89 -11.08
C ILE A 210 5.30 9.89 -12.12
N GLY A 211 4.22 9.18 -11.78
CA GLY A 211 3.53 8.24 -12.65
C GLY A 211 2.90 8.91 -13.87
N GLU A 212 2.61 8.10 -14.87
CA GLU A 212 2.06 8.54 -16.16
C GLU A 212 0.54 8.71 -16.09
N ASP A 213 -0.13 7.96 -15.20
CA ASP A 213 -1.59 7.92 -15.06
C ASP A 213 -2.11 9.03 -14.11
N ARG A 214 -1.59 10.26 -14.26
CA ARG A 214 -2.00 11.40 -13.42
C ARG A 214 -3.26 12.05 -13.95
N GLU A 215 -4.09 12.52 -13.02
CA GLU A 215 -5.27 13.35 -13.31
C GLU A 215 -4.92 14.80 -12.99
N SER A 216 -5.04 15.73 -13.94
CA SER A 216 -4.65 17.14 -13.76
C SER A 216 -5.89 18.04 -13.82
N GLY A 217 -6.22 18.72 -12.72
CA GLY A 217 -7.36 19.65 -12.65
C GLY A 217 -8.71 19.00 -12.97
N ALA A 218 -8.88 17.72 -12.64
CA ALA A 218 -10.05 16.94 -13.00
C ALA A 218 -11.23 17.22 -12.05
N ALA A 219 -12.43 17.29 -12.63
CA ALA A 219 -13.69 17.33 -11.87
C ALA A 219 -14.12 15.94 -11.39
N GLN A 220 -13.65 14.88 -12.04
CA GLN A 220 -13.92 13.49 -11.67
C GLN A 220 -12.63 12.68 -11.67
N TYR A 221 -12.40 11.89 -10.61
CA TYR A 221 -11.23 11.02 -10.49
C TYR A 221 -11.44 9.96 -9.40
N THR A 222 -10.60 8.94 -9.38
CA THR A 222 -10.52 7.99 -8.27
C THR A 222 -9.33 8.31 -7.37
N PHE A 223 -9.55 8.41 -6.06
CA PHE A 223 -8.49 8.51 -5.05
C PHE A 223 -8.79 7.57 -3.88
N LEU A 224 -7.81 6.73 -3.51
CA LEU A 224 -7.96 5.69 -2.47
C LEU A 224 -9.13 4.71 -2.71
N GLY A 225 -9.51 4.49 -3.97
CA GLY A 225 -10.65 3.62 -4.29
C GLY A 225 -12.03 4.27 -4.06
N VAL A 226 -12.06 5.58 -3.84
CA VAL A 226 -13.26 6.42 -3.85
C VAL A 226 -13.30 7.18 -5.17
N GLN A 227 -14.46 7.19 -5.83
CA GLN A 227 -14.73 8.05 -6.97
C GLN A 227 -15.22 9.41 -6.44
N PHE A 228 -14.56 10.47 -6.88
CA PHE A 228 -14.92 11.85 -6.59
C PHE A 228 -15.63 12.45 -7.80
N ASP A 229 -16.70 13.18 -7.56
CA ASP A 229 -17.38 14.02 -8.53
C ASP A 229 -17.57 15.43 -7.94
N HIS A 230 -16.74 16.36 -8.38
CA HIS A 230 -16.76 17.76 -7.95
C HIS A 230 -17.93 18.54 -8.57
N THR A 231 -18.44 18.11 -9.71
CA THR A 231 -19.61 18.72 -10.38
C THR A 231 -20.87 18.50 -9.54
N HIS A 232 -21.07 17.26 -9.09
CA HIS A 232 -22.22 16.87 -8.27
C HIS A 232 -21.95 16.95 -6.77
N ARG A 233 -20.72 17.28 -6.36
CA ARG A 233 -20.25 17.29 -4.97
C ARG A 233 -20.54 15.97 -4.25
N ALA A 234 -20.35 14.87 -4.96
CA ALA A 234 -20.69 13.53 -4.52
C ALA A 234 -19.46 12.62 -4.52
N VAL A 235 -19.43 11.67 -3.59
CA VAL A 235 -18.45 10.59 -3.54
C VAL A 235 -19.15 9.25 -3.65
N SER A 236 -18.53 8.31 -4.37
CA SER A 236 -19.01 6.94 -4.48
C SER A 236 -17.86 5.95 -4.43
N LEU A 237 -18.17 4.65 -4.39
CA LEU A 237 -17.13 3.62 -4.44
C LEU A 237 -16.61 3.50 -5.87
N SER A 238 -15.28 3.43 -6.02
CA SER A 238 -14.70 3.17 -7.34
C SER A 238 -15.17 1.82 -7.91
N GLU A 239 -15.29 1.74 -9.23
CA GLU A 239 -15.68 0.52 -9.92
C GLU A 239 -14.78 -0.67 -9.56
N LYS A 240 -13.47 -0.42 -9.44
CA LYS A 240 -12.49 -1.42 -9.01
C LYS A 240 -12.78 -1.97 -7.62
N PHE A 241 -13.18 -1.11 -6.69
CA PHE A 241 -13.54 -1.54 -5.34
C PHE A 241 -14.83 -2.38 -5.36
N VAL A 242 -15.86 -1.92 -6.08
CA VAL A 242 -17.14 -2.64 -6.22
C VAL A 242 -16.91 -4.02 -6.83
N ARG A 243 -16.12 -4.12 -7.90
CA ARG A 243 -15.74 -5.40 -8.52
C ARG A 243 -15.01 -6.32 -7.53
N SER A 244 -14.17 -5.76 -6.66
CA SER A 244 -13.49 -6.53 -5.61
C SER A 244 -14.44 -7.09 -4.56
N VAL A 245 -15.53 -6.38 -4.24
CA VAL A 245 -16.59 -6.84 -3.32
C VAL A 245 -17.46 -7.91 -3.98
N ARG A 246 -17.85 -7.71 -5.24
CA ARG A 246 -18.60 -8.70 -6.05
C ARG A 246 -17.86 -10.03 -6.19
N ALA A 247 -16.54 -9.99 -6.29
CA ALA A 247 -15.71 -11.18 -6.46
C ALA A 247 -15.48 -12.01 -5.18
N MET A 248 -15.89 -11.54 -3.99
CA MET A 248 -15.65 -12.33 -2.77
C MET A 248 -16.61 -13.53 -2.68
N PRO A 249 -16.25 -14.60 -1.95
CA PRO A 249 -17.16 -15.71 -1.71
C PRO A 249 -18.42 -15.30 -0.93
N ALA A 250 -19.42 -16.20 -0.90
CA ALA A 250 -20.60 -16.03 -0.07
C ALA A 250 -20.23 -16.04 1.43
N LEU A 251 -20.91 -15.23 2.25
CA LEU A 251 -20.53 -15.04 3.66
C LEU A 251 -20.69 -16.31 4.51
N ASN A 252 -21.53 -17.25 4.09
CA ASN A 252 -21.74 -18.53 4.77
C ASN A 252 -20.63 -19.57 4.51
N SER A 253 -19.71 -19.29 3.57
CA SER A 253 -18.63 -20.21 3.19
C SER A 253 -17.23 -19.65 3.41
N LEU A 254 -17.08 -18.57 4.17
CA LEU A 254 -15.79 -17.91 4.37
C LEU A 254 -14.90 -18.68 5.35
N THR A 255 -13.60 -18.64 5.13
CA THR A 255 -12.59 -18.87 6.17
C THR A 255 -12.47 -17.66 7.09
N ILE A 256 -11.78 -17.79 8.24
CA ILE A 256 -11.61 -16.66 9.18
C ILE A 256 -10.85 -15.52 8.53
N ALA A 257 -9.79 -15.81 7.77
CA ALA A 257 -9.03 -14.80 7.03
C ALA A 257 -9.90 -14.07 5.98
N GLU A 258 -10.72 -14.82 5.24
CA GLU A 258 -11.61 -14.20 4.25
C GLU A 258 -12.70 -13.34 4.92
N MET A 259 -13.24 -13.77 6.06
CA MET A 259 -14.18 -12.97 6.85
C MET A 259 -13.56 -11.66 7.34
N GLU A 260 -12.30 -11.68 7.79
CA GLU A 260 -11.61 -10.47 8.20
C GLU A 260 -11.47 -9.48 7.03
N VAL A 261 -11.10 -9.98 5.85
CA VAL A 261 -11.03 -9.17 4.63
C VAL A 261 -12.39 -8.58 4.28
N VAL A 262 -13.44 -9.40 4.26
CA VAL A 262 -14.81 -8.98 3.93
C VAL A 262 -15.29 -7.90 4.90
N ALA A 263 -15.15 -8.13 6.21
CA ALA A 263 -15.55 -7.18 7.23
C ALA A 263 -14.80 -5.84 7.10
N SER A 264 -13.50 -5.90 6.82
CA SER A 264 -12.68 -4.70 6.61
C SER A 264 -13.14 -3.89 5.39
N ARG A 265 -13.49 -4.54 4.27
CA ARG A 265 -14.03 -3.84 3.09
C ARG A 265 -15.42 -3.26 3.36
N PHE A 266 -16.26 -3.94 4.14
CA PHE A 266 -17.57 -3.42 4.54
C PHE A 266 -17.45 -2.17 5.42
N LEU A 267 -16.54 -2.17 6.39
CA LEU A 267 -16.29 -0.99 7.22
C LEU A 267 -15.78 0.19 6.37
N TYR A 268 -14.87 -0.09 5.43
CA TYR A 268 -14.37 0.92 4.49
C TYR A 268 -15.48 1.48 3.61
N ALA A 269 -16.31 0.61 3.03
CA ALA A 269 -17.41 1.02 2.17
C ALA A 269 -18.47 1.83 2.93
N ALA A 270 -18.84 1.39 4.13
CA ALA A 270 -19.80 2.10 4.97
C ALA A 270 -19.34 3.52 5.31
N ALA A 271 -18.04 3.72 5.53
CA ALA A 271 -17.48 5.05 5.77
C ALA A 271 -17.62 6.00 4.57
N ILE A 272 -17.59 5.48 3.34
CA ILE A 272 -17.74 6.26 2.12
C ILE A 272 -19.21 6.53 1.82
N LEU A 273 -20.05 5.51 1.97
CA LEU A 273 -21.48 5.58 1.71
C LEU A 273 -22.28 6.31 2.81
N GLY A 274 -21.65 6.64 3.95
CA GLY A 274 -22.35 7.20 5.10
C GLY A 274 -23.32 6.21 5.78
N THR A 275 -23.14 4.91 5.55
CA THR A 275 -24.04 3.86 6.06
C THR A 275 -23.89 3.71 7.57
N CYS A 276 -25.00 3.78 8.31
CA CYS A 276 -24.99 3.59 9.75
C CYS A 276 -24.65 2.14 10.14
N LEU A 277 -23.46 1.93 10.69
CA LEU A 277 -22.99 0.62 11.14
C LEU A 277 -23.78 0.04 12.33
N CYS A 278 -24.59 0.84 13.04
CA CYS A 278 -25.40 0.36 14.16
C CYS A 278 -26.38 -0.74 13.73
N VAL A 279 -26.93 -0.64 12.53
CA VAL A 279 -27.84 -1.65 11.94
C VAL A 279 -27.13 -2.99 11.75
N TYR A 280 -25.80 -2.97 11.60
CA TYR A 280 -24.95 -4.14 11.37
C TYR A 280 -24.20 -4.59 12.64
N CYS A 281 -24.57 -4.10 13.82
CA CYS A 281 -23.86 -4.42 15.08
C CYS A 281 -23.79 -5.93 15.38
N PHE A 282 -24.81 -6.71 15.00
CA PHE A 282 -24.80 -8.17 15.15
C PHE A 282 -23.75 -8.85 14.27
N LEU A 283 -23.59 -8.39 13.03
CA LEU A 283 -22.54 -8.86 12.13
C LEU A 283 -21.16 -8.51 12.69
N ILE A 284 -20.96 -7.25 13.10
CA ILE A 284 -19.69 -6.78 13.67
C ILE A 284 -19.33 -7.59 14.93
N LYS A 285 -20.28 -7.81 15.84
CA LYS A 285 -20.08 -8.65 17.03
C LYS A 285 -19.76 -10.09 16.69
N ALA A 286 -20.39 -10.66 15.66
CA ALA A 286 -20.09 -12.02 15.21
C ALA A 286 -18.65 -12.14 14.70
N VAL A 287 -18.22 -11.18 13.87
CA VAL A 287 -16.83 -11.11 13.37
C VAL A 287 -15.84 -10.96 14.53
N GLN A 288 -16.07 -10.00 15.44
CA GLN A 288 -15.21 -9.78 16.62
C GLN A 288 -15.05 -11.02 17.48
N ARG A 289 -16.15 -11.76 17.73
CA ARG A 289 -16.09 -13.02 18.49
C ARG A 289 -15.21 -14.06 17.80
N ARG A 290 -15.30 -14.18 16.46
CA ARG A 290 -14.47 -15.12 15.70
C ARG A 290 -13.00 -14.73 15.69
N LEU A 291 -12.69 -13.43 15.52
CA LEU A 291 -11.32 -12.93 15.59
C LEU A 291 -10.73 -13.11 17.00
N SER A 292 -11.50 -12.87 18.06
CA SER A 292 -11.02 -13.13 19.43
C SER A 292 -10.70 -14.61 19.69
N VAL A 293 -11.45 -15.53 19.07
CA VAL A 293 -11.16 -16.97 19.15
C VAL A 293 -9.89 -17.32 18.36
N LEU A 294 -9.62 -16.64 17.23
CA LEU A 294 -8.36 -16.74 16.48
C LEU A 294 -7.18 -16.24 17.31
N ASP A 295 -7.30 -15.07 17.93
CA ASP A 295 -6.23 -14.47 18.76
C ASP A 295 -5.84 -15.34 19.95
N ARG A 296 -6.79 -16.13 20.47
CA ARG A 296 -6.56 -17.11 21.54
C ARG A 296 -5.93 -18.42 21.04
N GLY A 297 -5.70 -18.56 19.74
CA GLY A 297 -5.11 -19.75 19.12
C GLY A 297 -6.04 -20.97 19.06
N ILE A 298 -7.35 -20.80 19.28
CA ILE A 298 -8.32 -21.90 19.32
C ILE A 298 -8.69 -22.37 17.90
N VAL A 299 -8.63 -21.46 16.93
CA VAL A 299 -8.93 -21.69 15.51
C VAL A 299 -7.79 -21.16 14.66
N GLN A 300 -7.71 -21.60 13.41
CA GLN A 300 -6.73 -21.13 12.43
C GLN A 300 -7.38 -20.20 11.41
N GLU A 301 -6.58 -19.38 10.73
CA GLU A 301 -7.02 -18.50 9.64
C GLU A 301 -7.83 -19.23 8.56
N THR A 302 -7.46 -20.47 8.25
CA THR A 302 -8.11 -21.35 7.26
C THR A 302 -9.36 -22.05 7.78
N SER A 303 -9.68 -21.91 9.07
CA SER A 303 -10.85 -22.56 9.65
C SER A 303 -12.14 -21.97 9.06
N PRO A 304 -13.17 -22.79 8.80
CA PRO A 304 -14.44 -22.28 8.34
C PRO A 304 -15.05 -21.34 9.38
N THR A 305 -15.65 -20.27 8.90
CA THR A 305 -16.40 -19.35 9.74
C THR A 305 -17.77 -19.95 10.04
N LYS A 306 -18.13 -19.94 11.31
CA LYS A 306 -19.44 -20.37 11.80
C LYS A 306 -20.23 -19.12 12.20
N ILE A 307 -20.44 -18.22 11.24
CA ILE A 307 -21.19 -16.98 11.47
C ILE A 307 -22.68 -17.34 11.58
N PRO A 308 -23.41 -16.80 12.57
CA PRO A 308 -24.85 -17.05 12.68
C PRO A 308 -25.61 -16.65 11.40
N PRO A 309 -26.63 -17.41 10.95
CA PRO A 309 -27.38 -17.10 9.74
C PRO A 309 -27.97 -15.67 9.70
N ALA A 310 -28.43 -15.15 10.84
CA ALA A 310 -28.93 -13.78 10.95
C ALA A 310 -27.85 -12.72 10.63
N ALA A 311 -26.60 -12.97 11.04
CA ALA A 311 -25.47 -12.10 10.73
C ALA A 311 -25.05 -12.23 9.25
N VAL A 312 -25.09 -13.44 8.68
CA VAL A 312 -24.89 -13.65 7.24
C VAL A 312 -25.89 -12.83 6.43
N GLY A 313 -27.18 -12.90 6.76
CA GLY A 313 -28.22 -12.13 6.06
C GLY A 313 -28.02 -10.62 6.17
N LEU A 314 -27.49 -10.10 7.29
CA LEU A 314 -27.10 -8.70 7.41
C LEU A 314 -25.93 -8.33 6.49
N GLY A 315 -24.91 -9.20 6.40
CA GLY A 315 -23.75 -8.95 5.56
C GLY A 315 -24.06 -9.00 4.07
N GLU A 316 -24.89 -9.94 3.62
CA GLU A 316 -25.32 -9.99 2.21
C GLU A 316 -26.17 -8.78 1.83
N ARG A 317 -27.02 -8.27 2.74
CA ARG A 317 -27.72 -7.00 2.52
C ARG A 317 -26.76 -5.82 2.33
N LEU A 318 -25.71 -5.73 3.15
CA LEU A 318 -24.70 -4.68 3.03
C LEU A 318 -23.93 -4.80 1.71
N ARG A 319 -23.57 -6.03 1.31
CA ARG A 319 -22.98 -6.30 0.00
C ARG A 319 -23.87 -5.79 -1.14
N HIS A 320 -25.17 -6.10 -1.12
CA HIS A 320 -26.08 -5.62 -2.16
C HIS A 320 -26.13 -4.09 -2.23
N ILE A 321 -26.20 -3.39 -1.10
CA ILE A 321 -26.16 -1.92 -1.08
C ILE A 321 -24.88 -1.39 -1.75
N ILE A 322 -23.73 -1.99 -1.44
CA ILE A 322 -22.43 -1.64 -2.04
C ILE A 322 -22.42 -1.90 -3.55
N GLU A 323 -23.07 -2.97 -4.00
CA GLU A 323 -23.14 -3.35 -5.41
C GLU A 323 -24.09 -2.47 -6.22
N ASP A 324 -25.19 -2.02 -5.61
CA ASP A 324 -26.23 -1.21 -6.25
C ASP A 324 -25.87 0.28 -6.34
N THR A 325 -24.90 0.74 -5.56
CA THR A 325 -24.48 2.16 -5.57
C THR A 325 -23.85 2.60 -6.91
N THR A 326 -23.60 1.68 -7.84
CA THR A 326 -23.12 2.00 -9.21
C THR A 326 -24.24 2.25 -10.23
N VAL A 327 -25.53 2.17 -9.84
CA VAL A 327 -26.66 2.15 -10.80
C VAL A 327 -27.61 3.35 -10.66
N SER A 328 -27.43 4.23 -9.67
CA SER A 328 -28.23 5.46 -9.61
C SER A 328 -27.54 6.56 -10.43
N GLU A 329 -27.99 6.69 -11.68
CA GLU A 329 -27.73 7.80 -12.61
C GLU A 329 -28.09 9.17 -12.02
#